data_AF-A0A4S8QES3-F1
#
_entry.id   AF-A0A4S8QES3-F1
#
_cell.length_a   1.000
_cell.length_b   1.000
_cell.length_c   1.000
_cell.angle_alpha   90.00
_cell.angle_beta   90.00
_cell.angle_gamma   90.00
#
_symmetry.space_group_name_H-M   'P 1'
#
loop_
_entity.id
_entity.type
_entity.pdbx_description
1 polymer ?
#
loop_
_entity_poly.entity_id
_entity_poly.type
_entity_poly.pdbx_seq_one_letter_code
_entity_poly.pdbx_strand_id
1 'polypeptide(L)'
;MSTRLRRTVIAAIAAASMAMLVLTTGTPASAGETWRGCESGNVCLYNGDITPRYLSYQTPGYVPDGEHFWVVVNNGNQQAGADHVYFEYKYYGGSEWYDTCLHFRPGDGYKLDLRDGAVNATIRNMYWGGEC
;
A
#
# COMPACT_ATOMS: atom_id res chain seq x y z
N MET A 1 -50.88 -59.75 33.96
CA MET A 1 -49.94 -58.69 34.42
C MET A 1 -48.57 -59.04 33.84
N SER A 2 -47.77 -58.21 33.17
CA SER A 2 -47.83 -56.77 32.88
C SER A 2 -46.86 -56.46 31.72
N THR A 3 -47.38 -55.79 30.69
CA THR A 3 -46.83 -54.66 29.92
C THR A 3 -45.46 -54.62 29.20
N ARG A 4 -45.58 -54.22 27.91
CA ARG A 4 -44.84 -53.17 27.16
C ARG A 4 -43.48 -53.57 26.56
N LEU A 5 -43.38 -53.89 25.27
CA LEU A 5 -43.41 -52.93 24.13
C LEU A 5 -42.67 -51.61 24.44
N ARG A 6 -41.37 -51.56 24.11
CA ARG A 6 -40.67 -50.31 23.82
C ARG A 6 -39.69 -50.51 22.65
N ARG A 7 -40.24 -50.38 21.44
CA ARG A 7 -39.52 -49.89 20.26
C ARG A 7 -38.92 -48.54 20.63
N THR A 8 -37.61 -48.37 20.48
CA THR A 8 -36.98 -47.05 20.51
C THR A 8 -36.16 -46.90 19.24
N VAL A 9 -36.76 -46.18 18.28
CA VAL A 9 -36.14 -45.66 17.06
C VAL A 9 -35.46 -44.34 17.44
N ILE A 10 -34.16 -44.21 17.17
CA ILE A 10 -33.44 -42.92 17.12
C ILE A 10 -32.44 -43.07 15.94
N ALA A 11 -32.88 -42.81 14.72
CA ALA A 11 -32.68 -41.54 14.00
C ALA A 11 -31.18 -41.20 13.82
N ALA A 12 -30.58 -41.77 12.78
CA ALA A 12 -29.24 -41.41 12.30
C ALA A 12 -29.32 -40.07 11.54
N ILE A 13 -28.79 -39.00 12.13
CA ILE A 13 -28.60 -37.71 11.47
C ILE A 13 -27.24 -37.79 10.74
N ALA A 14 -27.27 -38.03 9.45
CA ALA A 14 -26.07 -37.96 8.61
C ALA A 14 -25.73 -36.49 8.34
N ALA A 15 -24.61 -36.04 8.89
CA ALA A 15 -24.02 -34.73 8.62
C ALA A 15 -23.46 -34.71 7.19
N ALA A 16 -24.01 -33.87 6.32
CA ALA A 16 -23.47 -33.59 4.99
C ALA A 16 -22.90 -32.17 4.96
N SER A 17 -21.62 -32.05 5.27
CA SER A 17 -20.86 -30.80 5.19
C SER A 17 -20.36 -30.60 3.76
N MET A 18 -21.10 -29.88 2.93
CA MET A 18 -20.57 -29.41 1.64
C MET A 18 -19.79 -28.12 1.85
N ALA A 19 -18.49 -28.24 2.10
CA ALA A 19 -17.57 -27.11 2.01
C ALA A 19 -17.26 -26.84 0.53
N MET A 20 -17.93 -25.85 -0.06
CA MET A 20 -17.51 -25.30 -1.35
C MET A 20 -16.19 -24.53 -1.14
N LEU A 21 -15.06 -25.13 -1.51
CA LEU A 21 -13.83 -24.40 -1.73
C LEU A 21 -13.99 -23.56 -3.00
N VAL A 22 -14.34 -22.27 -2.83
CA VAL A 22 -14.17 -21.30 -3.89
C VAL A 22 -12.67 -21.00 -3.99
N LEU A 23 -12.01 -21.66 -4.95
CA LEU A 23 -10.67 -21.28 -5.38
C LEU A 23 -10.80 -19.94 -6.12
N THR A 24 -10.67 -18.84 -5.40
CA THR A 24 -10.54 -17.52 -6.02
C THR A 24 -9.25 -17.51 -6.82
N THR A 25 -9.35 -17.52 -8.15
CA THR A 25 -8.22 -17.22 -9.04
C THR A 25 -7.85 -15.76 -8.83
N GLY A 26 -6.90 -15.50 -7.92
CA GLY A 26 -6.27 -14.19 -7.83
C GLY A 26 -5.64 -13.88 -9.18
N THR A 27 -6.02 -12.76 -9.79
CA THR A 27 -5.30 -12.25 -10.95
C THR A 27 -3.83 -12.08 -10.56
N PRO A 28 -2.86 -12.50 -11.41
CA PRO A 28 -1.47 -12.20 -11.13
C PRO A 28 -1.35 -10.69 -10.96
N ALA A 29 -0.82 -10.25 -9.81
CA ALA A 29 -0.47 -8.85 -9.63
C ALA A 29 0.55 -8.53 -10.74
N SER A 30 0.16 -7.68 -11.68
CA SER A 30 1.09 -7.17 -12.69
C SER A 30 2.18 -6.42 -11.93
N ALA A 31 3.36 -7.03 -11.81
CA ALA A 31 4.54 -6.34 -11.32
C ALA A 31 4.86 -5.23 -12.33
N GLY A 32 4.76 -3.98 -11.90
CA GLY A 32 5.18 -2.84 -12.69
C GLY A 32 6.69 -2.84 -12.95
N GLU A 33 7.16 -1.82 -13.68
CA GLU A 33 8.58 -1.66 -13.99
C GLU A 33 9.35 -0.97 -12.86
N THR A 34 10.64 -1.34 -12.72
CA THR A 34 11.58 -0.53 -11.92
C THR A 34 11.83 0.78 -12.65
N TRP A 35 11.62 1.91 -11.97
CA TRP A 35 11.78 3.23 -12.55
C TRP A 35 12.85 4.03 -11.82
N ARG A 36 13.91 4.41 -12.54
CA ARG A 36 15.02 5.22 -11.98
C ARG A 36 15.66 4.62 -10.71
N GLY A 37 15.60 3.30 -10.55
CA GLY A 37 16.10 2.58 -9.37
C GLY A 37 15.04 2.35 -8.28
N CYS A 38 13.88 3.00 -8.38
CA CYS A 38 12.71 2.71 -7.55
C CYS A 38 12.04 1.43 -8.05
N GLU A 39 11.98 0.40 -7.21
CA GLU A 39 11.31 -0.85 -7.56
C GLU A 39 9.81 -0.63 -7.71
N SER A 40 9.15 -1.51 -8.47
CA SER A 40 7.70 -1.46 -8.61
C SER A 40 7.02 -1.87 -7.31
N GLY A 41 5.95 -1.16 -6.96
CA GLY A 41 5.24 -1.33 -5.70
C GLY A 41 5.76 -0.42 -4.59
N ASN A 42 6.82 0.35 -4.82
CA ASN A 42 7.47 1.13 -3.77
C ASN A 42 7.16 2.64 -3.85
N VAL A 43 7.18 3.27 -2.68
CA VAL A 43 7.45 4.70 -2.54
C VAL A 43 8.94 4.91 -2.36
N CYS A 44 9.48 5.91 -3.03
CA CYS A 44 10.92 6.15 -3.10
C CYS A 44 11.26 7.59 -2.77
N LEU A 45 12.22 7.76 -1.87
CA LEU A 45 12.80 9.04 -1.48
C LEU A 45 14.15 9.21 -2.17
N TYR A 46 14.39 10.37 -2.75
CA TYR A 46 15.66 10.74 -3.36
C TYR A 46 16.24 11.98 -2.66
N ASN A 47 17.55 11.97 -2.44
CA ASN A 47 18.31 13.07 -1.85
C ASN A 47 19.10 13.87 -2.90
N GLY A 48 18.47 14.13 -4.05
CA GLY A 48 19.10 14.80 -5.19
C GLY A 48 18.33 14.49 -6.48
N ASP A 49 19.06 14.36 -7.59
CA ASP A 49 18.46 14.00 -8.88
C ASP A 49 17.80 12.63 -8.86
N ILE A 50 16.69 12.46 -9.60
CA ILE A 50 15.93 11.20 -9.68
C ILE A 50 16.73 10.14 -10.47
N THR A 51 17.71 9.56 -9.80
CA THR A 51 18.61 8.53 -10.31
C THR A 51 18.92 7.52 -9.19
N PRO A 52 19.32 6.28 -9.52
CA PRO A 52 19.65 5.28 -8.51
C PRO A 52 20.73 5.72 -7.51
N ARG A 53 21.64 6.63 -7.94
CA ARG A 53 22.71 7.15 -7.09
C ARG A 53 22.20 7.96 -5.89
N TYR A 54 21.07 8.66 -6.06
CA TYR A 54 20.50 9.53 -5.02
C TYR A 54 19.27 8.92 -4.35
N LEU A 55 18.90 7.68 -4.71
CA LEU A 55 17.85 6.95 -4.01
C LEU A 55 18.31 6.68 -2.57
N SER A 56 17.68 7.34 -1.61
CA SER A 56 18.05 7.25 -0.20
C SER A 56 17.24 6.19 0.53
N TYR A 57 15.99 5.98 0.14
CA TYR A 57 15.09 5.05 0.78
C TYR A 57 14.00 4.60 -0.20
N GLN A 58 13.56 3.35 -0.06
CA GLN A 58 12.36 2.87 -0.72
C GLN A 58 11.67 1.79 0.11
N THR A 59 10.35 1.66 -0.03
CA THR A 59 9.56 0.66 0.68
C THR A 59 8.25 0.36 -0.05
N PRO A 60 7.76 -0.89 -0.03
CA PRO A 60 6.39 -1.22 -0.45
C PRO A 60 5.35 -0.90 0.63
N GLY A 61 5.80 -0.61 1.86
CA GLY A 61 4.96 -0.30 3.00
C GLY A 61 4.89 1.20 3.25
N TYR A 62 4.96 1.59 4.52
CA TYR A 62 5.00 2.98 4.92
C TYR A 62 6.42 3.52 5.01
N VAL A 63 6.57 4.81 4.69
CA VAL A 63 7.80 5.54 4.94
C VAL A 63 7.85 5.93 6.43
N PRO A 64 8.93 5.61 7.18
CA PRO A 64 9.04 6.02 8.58
C PRO A 64 9.01 7.54 8.75
N ASP A 65 8.39 7.99 9.84
CA ASP A 65 8.41 9.39 10.23
C ASP A 65 9.85 9.87 10.46
N GLY A 66 10.15 11.08 10.01
CA GLY A 66 11.47 11.68 10.16
C GLY A 66 12.42 11.47 8.97
N GLU A 67 12.04 10.65 7.99
CA GLU A 67 12.85 10.48 6.78
C GLU A 67 12.91 11.79 5.97
N HIS A 68 14.10 12.07 5.43
CA HIS A 68 14.37 13.27 4.64
C HIS A 68 14.34 13.00 3.15
N PHE A 69 13.85 13.96 2.38
CA PHE A 69 13.81 13.87 0.93
C PHE A 69 13.91 15.21 0.23
N TRP A 70 14.46 15.18 -0.98
CA TRP A 70 14.33 16.24 -1.98
C TRP A 70 13.24 15.91 -3.00
N VAL A 71 13.09 14.64 -3.34
CA VAL A 71 12.02 14.14 -4.21
C VAL A 71 11.43 12.89 -3.58
N VAL A 72 10.11 12.79 -3.58
CA VAL A 72 9.38 11.57 -3.23
C VAL A 72 8.51 11.15 -4.41
N VAL A 73 8.51 9.85 -4.71
CA VAL A 73 7.89 9.27 -5.90
C VAL A 73 7.03 8.08 -5.47
N ASN A 74 5.80 8.02 -5.98
CA ASN A 74 4.95 6.83 -5.94
C ASN A 74 5.19 5.99 -7.21
N ASN A 75 6.02 4.95 -7.10
CA ASN A 75 6.16 3.89 -8.12
C ASN A 75 5.44 2.62 -7.65
N GLY A 76 4.26 2.78 -7.05
CA GLY A 76 3.41 1.71 -6.55
C GLY A 76 2.95 0.74 -7.62
N ASN A 77 1.82 0.09 -7.39
CA ASN A 77 1.14 -0.69 -8.42
C ASN A 77 -0.25 -0.09 -8.64
N GLN A 78 -0.70 -0.08 -9.90
CA GLN A 78 -2.05 0.36 -10.20
C GLN A 78 -3.05 -0.59 -9.55
N GLN A 79 -3.81 -0.06 -8.59
CA GLN A 79 -4.80 -0.78 -7.81
C GLN A 79 -5.95 0.17 -7.51
N ALA A 80 -7.12 -0.12 -8.08
CA ALA A 80 -8.29 0.74 -7.91
C ALA A 80 -8.60 0.96 -6.42
N GLY A 81 -8.52 2.21 -5.97
CA GLY A 81 -8.80 2.62 -4.60
C GLY A 81 -7.69 2.33 -3.58
N ALA A 82 -6.47 1.97 -4.00
CA ALA A 82 -5.34 1.69 -3.10
C ALA A 82 -3.96 2.09 -3.68
N ASP A 83 -3.93 2.91 -4.72
CA ASP A 83 -2.72 3.26 -5.48
C ASP A 83 -2.21 4.69 -5.24
N HIS A 84 -2.82 5.39 -4.29
CA HIS A 84 -2.39 6.73 -3.88
C HIS A 84 -1.63 6.69 -2.55
N VAL A 85 -0.71 7.64 -2.38
CA VAL A 85 0.16 7.75 -1.21
C VAL A 85 -0.08 9.09 -0.53
N TYR A 86 -0.62 9.05 0.67
CA TYR A 86 -0.85 10.23 1.51
C TYR A 86 0.28 10.36 2.51
N PHE A 87 0.70 11.59 2.79
CA PHE A 87 1.61 11.91 3.89
C PHE A 87 1.60 13.41 4.17
N GLU A 88 2.17 13.77 5.32
CA GLU A 88 2.51 15.15 5.62
C GLU A 88 4.00 15.37 5.44
N TYR A 89 4.39 16.57 4.99
CA TYR A 89 5.79 16.97 4.94
C TYR A 89 6.02 18.35 5.53
N LYS A 90 7.25 18.59 5.98
CA LYS A 90 7.69 19.87 6.51
C LYS A 90 9.04 20.23 5.94
N TYR A 91 9.15 21.44 5.38
CA TYR A 91 10.42 21.97 4.90
C TYR A 91 11.47 22.02 6.00
N TYR A 92 12.73 21.77 5.65
CA TYR A 92 13.84 21.92 6.57
C TYR A 92 13.93 23.36 7.10
N GLY A 93 14.05 23.49 8.43
CA GLY A 93 13.99 24.78 9.12
C GLY A 93 12.58 25.38 9.27
N GLY A 94 11.55 24.77 8.67
CA GLY A 94 10.15 25.15 8.83
C GLY A 94 9.52 24.56 10.09
N SER A 95 8.35 25.11 10.47
CA SER A 95 7.51 24.62 11.58
C SER A 95 6.16 24.07 11.13
N GLU A 96 5.71 24.42 9.92
CA GLU A 96 4.41 24.05 9.37
C GLU A 96 4.49 22.70 8.63
N TRP A 97 3.44 21.88 8.80
CA TRP A 97 3.27 20.62 8.08
C TRP A 97 2.24 20.81 6.97
N TYR A 98 2.50 20.21 5.81
CA TYR A 98 1.65 20.28 4.64
C TYR A 98 1.20 18.87 4.26
N ASP A 99 -0.10 18.68 4.08
CA ASP A 99 -0.65 17.44 3.54
C ASP A 99 -0.39 17.32 2.04
N THR A 100 -0.14 16.11 1.58
CA THR A 100 -0.06 15.80 0.15
C THR A 100 -0.50 14.38 -0.15
N CYS A 101 -0.81 14.15 -1.42
CA CYS A 101 -1.28 12.88 -1.95
C CYS A 101 -0.63 12.67 -3.32
N LEU A 102 0.06 11.54 -3.49
CA LEU A 102 0.73 11.18 -4.74
C LEU A 102 -0.05 10.09 -5.47
N HIS A 103 -0.28 10.31 -6.76
CA HIS A 103 -0.94 9.35 -7.64
C HIS A 103 0.05 8.27 -8.10
N PHE A 104 -0.45 7.17 -8.66
CA PHE A 104 0.41 6.16 -9.26
C PHE A 104 1.10 6.67 -10.56
N ARG A 105 2.41 6.42 -10.69
CA ARG A 105 3.17 6.67 -11.93
C ARG A 105 2.66 5.77 -13.07
N PRO A 106 2.54 6.24 -14.33
CA PRO A 106 3.03 7.52 -14.86
C PRO A 106 1.98 8.62 -14.97
N GLY A 107 0.93 8.62 -14.13
CA GLY A 107 -0.04 9.71 -14.09
C GLY A 107 0.55 11.02 -13.57
N ASP A 108 -0.21 12.11 -13.70
CA ASP A 108 0.15 13.38 -13.08
C ASP A 108 0.11 13.27 -11.55
N GLY A 109 0.88 14.09 -10.84
CA GLY A 109 0.90 14.09 -9.36
C GLY A 109 1.59 12.88 -8.73
N TYR A 110 2.30 12.04 -9.49
CA TYR A 110 3.00 10.87 -8.94
C TYR A 110 4.24 11.16 -8.09
N LYS A 111 4.67 12.42 -8.06
CA LYS A 111 5.85 12.85 -7.32
C LYS A 111 5.68 14.24 -6.73
N LEU A 112 6.35 14.46 -5.61
CA LEU A 112 6.64 15.78 -5.07
C LEU A 112 8.13 16.04 -5.23
N ASP A 113 8.49 17.12 -5.92
CA ASP A 113 9.86 17.49 -6.28
C ASP A 113 10.17 18.88 -5.71
N LEU A 114 10.96 18.94 -4.63
CA LEU A 114 11.24 20.17 -3.90
C LEU A 114 12.53 20.86 -4.35
N ARG A 115 13.21 20.30 -5.36
CA ARG A 115 14.51 20.81 -5.82
C ARG A 115 14.44 22.23 -6.35
N ASP A 116 13.33 22.63 -6.96
CA ASP A 116 13.11 24.00 -7.43
C ASP A 116 13.04 25.02 -6.27
N GLY A 117 12.60 24.59 -5.09
CA GLY A 117 12.61 25.39 -3.87
C GLY A 117 13.97 25.43 -3.16
N ALA A 118 14.96 24.65 -3.63
CA ALA A 118 16.28 24.52 -3.04
C ALA A 118 16.28 24.14 -1.54
N VAL A 119 15.22 23.48 -1.06
CA VAL A 119 15.06 23.05 0.33
C VAL A 119 14.48 21.63 0.38
N ASN A 120 15.08 20.75 1.19
CA ASN A 120 14.55 19.42 1.44
C ASN A 120 13.43 19.45 2.50
N ALA A 121 12.72 18.34 2.63
CA ALA A 121 11.67 18.19 3.63
C ALA A 121 11.86 16.91 4.47
N THR A 122 11.07 16.83 5.53
CA THR A 122 10.91 15.65 6.38
C THR A 122 9.48 15.14 6.23
N ILE A 123 9.30 13.82 6.13
CA ILE A 123 8.00 13.17 6.00
C ILE A 123 7.45 12.66 7.33
N ARG A 124 6.12 12.56 7.46
CA ARG A 124 5.45 11.80 8.52
C ARG A 124 4.07 11.28 8.08
N ASN A 125 3.49 10.40 8.88
CA ASN A 125 2.10 9.92 8.75
C ASN A 125 1.80 9.36 7.34
N MET A 126 2.76 8.67 6.74
CA MET A 126 2.57 8.11 5.40
C MET A 126 1.66 6.89 5.44
N TYR A 127 0.70 6.82 4.50
CA TYR A 127 -0.12 5.63 4.26
C TYR A 127 -0.56 5.52 2.79
N TRP A 128 -0.92 4.30 2.39
CA TRP A 128 -1.56 4.01 1.10
C TRP A 128 -3.08 4.14 1.21
N GLY A 129 -3.74 4.73 0.22
CA GLY A 129 -5.18 4.98 0.23
C GLY A 129 -5.82 5.06 -1.15
N GLY A 130 -7.09 5.47 -1.17
CA GLY A 130 -7.88 5.68 -2.38
C GLY A 130 -7.60 7.03 -3.06
N GLU A 131 -8.51 7.51 -3.89
CA GLU A 131 -8.33 8.74 -4.67
C GLU A 131 -8.09 9.97 -3.79
N CYS A 132 -7.13 10.81 -4.20
CA CYS A 132 -7.07 12.21 -3.79
C CYS A 132 -8.35 12.96 -4.26
#